data_AF-A0A6P1DAI5-F1
#
_entry.id   AF-A0A6P1DAI5-F1
#
_cell.length_a   1.000
_cell.length_b   1.000
_cell.length_c   1.000
_cell.angle_alpha   90.00
_cell.angle_beta   90.00
_cell.angle_gamma   90.00
#
_symmetry.space_group_name_H-M   'P 1'
#
loop_
_entity.id
_entity.type
_entity.pdbx_description
1 polymer ?
#
loop_
_entity_poly.entity_id
_entity_poly.type
_entity_poly.pdbx_seq_one_letter_code
_entity_poly.pdbx_strand_id
1 'polypeptide(L)'
;MYGSLSTHVLRCDGAPVPIALASQPTTHTDAIPDTGEIDELLPVLAADSLPRLIVLGDDAALAAVLTHLMRTERLNVEIGYVPVDKTYGSRAYETGTGNAAARRALEGRATEVPLIRDDTGTVLVGRATLIGAEGDKLEGEAYVDDTQLFSGKVASMIVSPTLDMPGVRATVQRGVRKRRWVSGRAAQLGTPGARVTRDGIDSERIVPRSTFYRHHEPWLLVR
;
A
#
# COMPACT_ATOMS: atom_id res chain seq x y z
N MET A 1 26.06 7.72 -21.42
CA MET A 1 25.36 6.43 -21.42
C MET A 1 24.00 6.67 -20.82
N TYR A 2 22.93 6.66 -21.62
CA TYR A 2 21.59 6.55 -21.06
C TYR A 2 21.49 5.13 -20.51
N GLY A 3 21.35 4.99 -19.19
CA GLY A 3 21.11 3.68 -18.60
C GLY A 3 19.90 3.04 -19.25
N SER A 4 19.99 1.76 -19.59
CA SER A 4 18.84 1.02 -20.09
C SER A 4 17.79 0.98 -18.98
N LEU A 5 16.53 1.28 -19.30
CA LEU A 5 15.41 1.07 -18.38
C LEU A 5 14.97 -0.38 -18.55
N SER A 6 15.40 -1.28 -17.66
CA SER A 6 14.76 -2.60 -17.59
C SER A 6 13.41 -2.47 -16.91
N THR A 7 12.37 -2.80 -17.67
CA THR A 7 11.01 -2.91 -17.16
C THR A 7 10.65 -4.37 -17.02
N HIS A 8 10.17 -4.76 -15.84
CA HIS A 8 9.70 -6.11 -15.55
C HIS A 8 8.28 -6.06 -15.00
N VAL A 9 7.46 -7.06 -15.33
CA VAL A 9 6.09 -7.18 -14.84
C VAL A 9 6.02 -8.31 -13.81
N LEU A 10 5.51 -8.01 -12.62
CA LEU A 10 5.08 -9.01 -11.67
C LEU A 10 3.55 -9.16 -11.79
N ARG A 11 3.11 -10.32 -12.27
CA ARG A 11 1.70 -10.64 -12.49
C ARG A 11 1.16 -11.52 -11.36
N CYS A 12 0.26 -10.96 -10.56
CA CYS A 12 -0.35 -11.63 -9.42
C CYS A 12 -1.72 -12.24 -9.77
N ASP A 13 -2.03 -13.39 -9.17
CA ASP A 13 -3.32 -14.11 -9.28
C ASP A 13 -3.81 -14.36 -10.72
N GLY A 14 -2.89 -14.54 -11.66
CA GLY A 14 -3.27 -14.71 -13.07
C GLY A 14 -4.05 -13.52 -13.67
N ALA A 15 -3.96 -12.32 -13.09
CA ALA A 15 -4.62 -11.11 -13.57
C ALA A 15 -4.42 -10.93 -15.10
N PRO A 16 -5.45 -10.56 -15.87
CA PRO A 16 -5.33 -10.47 -17.32
C PRO A 16 -4.26 -9.44 -17.70
N VAL A 17 -3.31 -9.85 -18.55
CA VAL A 17 -2.21 -8.98 -19.00
C VAL A 17 -2.75 -7.95 -19.99
N PRO A 18 -2.69 -6.64 -19.68
CA PRO A 18 -3.07 -5.62 -20.63
C PRO A 18 -2.14 -5.62 -21.85
N ILE A 19 -2.69 -5.32 -23.04
CA ILE A 19 -1.95 -5.35 -24.31
C ILE A 19 -0.66 -4.51 -24.24
N ALA A 20 -0.69 -3.37 -23.53
CA ALA A 20 0.48 -2.53 -23.36
C ALA A 20 1.66 -3.27 -22.70
N LEU A 21 1.41 -4.22 -21.80
CA LEU A 21 2.44 -5.01 -21.11
C LEU A 21 2.80 -6.31 -21.83
N ALA A 22 2.16 -6.65 -22.96
CA ALA A 22 2.28 -7.97 -23.57
C ALA A 22 3.71 -8.32 -24.06
N SER A 23 4.54 -7.32 -24.35
CA SER A 23 5.94 -7.51 -24.78
C SER A 23 6.94 -7.46 -23.63
N GLN A 24 6.50 -7.22 -22.39
CA GLN A 24 7.40 -7.06 -21.26
C GLN A 24 7.76 -8.41 -20.63
N PRO A 25 9.00 -8.59 -20.17
CA PRO A 25 9.36 -9.72 -19.30
C PRO A 25 8.39 -9.80 -18.11
N THR A 26 7.83 -10.99 -17.88
CA THR A 26 6.78 -11.19 -16.87
C THR A 26 7.10 -12.38 -15.98
N THR A 27 7.04 -12.17 -14.67
CA THR A 27 7.03 -13.23 -13.66
C THR A 27 5.62 -13.39 -13.11
N HIS A 28 5.21 -14.64 -12.93
CA HIS A 28 3.90 -14.99 -12.40
C HIS A 28 4.04 -15.41 -10.94
N THR A 29 3.09 -15.00 -10.12
CA THR A 29 3.03 -15.27 -8.68
C THR A 29 1.57 -15.47 -8.25
N ASP A 30 1.37 -15.94 -7.03
CA ASP A 30 0.08 -15.94 -6.35
C ASP A 30 -0.48 -14.51 -6.18
N ALA A 31 -1.67 -14.38 -5.59
CA ALA A 31 -2.31 -13.09 -5.37
C ALA A 31 -1.47 -12.14 -4.49
N ILE A 32 -0.68 -12.70 -3.58
CA ILE A 32 0.25 -11.98 -2.73
C ILE A 32 1.63 -12.60 -2.95
N PRO A 33 2.58 -11.88 -3.58
CA PRO A 33 3.90 -12.42 -3.83
C PRO A 33 4.64 -12.68 -2.52
N ASP A 34 5.34 -13.80 -2.47
CA ASP A 34 6.27 -14.07 -1.39
C ASP A 34 7.61 -13.33 -1.61
N THR A 35 8.44 -13.29 -0.57
CA THR A 35 9.71 -12.58 -0.63
C THR A 35 10.72 -13.25 -1.56
N GLY A 36 10.67 -14.58 -1.71
CA GLY A 36 11.58 -15.33 -2.57
C GLY A 36 11.36 -15.01 -4.05
N GLU A 37 10.11 -14.93 -4.48
CA GLU A 37 9.76 -14.52 -5.86
C GLU A 37 10.24 -13.09 -6.16
N ILE A 38 10.14 -12.18 -5.20
CA ILE A 38 10.64 -10.80 -5.37
C ILE A 38 12.18 -10.79 -5.37
N ASP A 39 12.82 -11.61 -4.54
CA ASP A 39 14.28 -11.75 -4.48
C ASP A 39 14.88 -12.22 -5.80
N GLU A 40 14.19 -13.13 -6.51
CA GLU A 40 14.59 -13.60 -7.84
C GLU A 40 14.59 -12.47 -8.90
N LEU A 41 13.80 -11.41 -8.70
CA LEU A 41 13.79 -10.24 -9.57
C LEU A 41 14.93 -9.27 -9.27
N LEU A 42 15.50 -9.28 -8.06
CA LEU A 42 16.48 -8.28 -7.64
C LEU A 42 17.74 -8.23 -8.51
N PRO A 43 18.32 -9.35 -8.99
CA PRO A 43 19.46 -9.28 -9.90
C PRO A 43 19.15 -8.58 -11.22
N VAL A 44 17.92 -8.78 -11.76
CA VAL A 44 17.45 -8.11 -12.97
C VAL A 44 17.30 -6.61 -12.72
N LEU A 45 16.72 -6.24 -11.58
CA LEU A 45 16.55 -4.83 -11.20
C LEU A 45 17.89 -4.15 -10.88
N ALA A 46 18.87 -4.88 -10.36
CA ALA A 46 20.19 -4.32 -10.00
C ALA A 46 21.13 -4.11 -11.20
N ALA A 47 20.85 -4.74 -12.35
CA ALA A 47 21.68 -4.63 -13.55
C ALA A 47 21.60 -3.23 -14.20
N ASP A 48 20.52 -2.49 -13.93
CA ASP A 48 20.25 -1.19 -14.53
C ASP A 48 20.24 -0.06 -13.52
N SER A 49 20.54 1.15 -14.00
CA SER A 49 20.60 2.34 -13.15
C SER A 49 19.23 2.86 -12.70
N LEU A 50 18.16 2.45 -13.38
CA LEU A 50 16.77 2.86 -13.12
C LEU A 50 15.83 1.67 -13.36
N PRO A 51 15.80 0.66 -12.46
CA PRO A 51 14.91 -0.47 -12.64
C PRO A 51 13.46 -0.08 -12.44
N ARG A 52 12.58 -0.63 -13.29
CA ARG A 52 11.15 -0.44 -13.21
C ARG A 52 10.43 -1.77 -13.02
N LEU A 53 9.69 -1.88 -11.93
CA LEU A 53 8.84 -3.03 -11.63
C LEU A 53 7.38 -2.62 -11.72
N ILE A 54 6.63 -3.28 -12.60
CA ILE A 54 5.19 -3.08 -12.76
C ILE A 54 4.47 -4.19 -12.01
N VAL A 55 3.72 -3.84 -10.97
CA VAL A 55 2.88 -4.75 -10.21
C VAL A 55 1.49 -4.78 -10.82
N LEU A 56 1.15 -5.90 -11.46
CA LEU A 56 -0.18 -6.20 -11.98
C LEU A 56 -0.94 -7.04 -10.94
N GLY A 57 -1.71 -6.37 -10.09
CA GLY A 57 -2.40 -6.99 -8.95
C GLY A 57 -3.14 -5.96 -8.08
N ASP A 58 -3.73 -6.41 -6.98
CA ASP A 58 -4.50 -5.56 -6.06
C ASP A 58 -3.62 -4.88 -4.98
N ASP A 59 -4.26 -4.12 -4.07
CA ASP A 59 -3.58 -3.36 -3.01
C ASP A 59 -2.64 -4.25 -2.17
N ALA A 60 -3.05 -5.48 -1.84
CA ALA A 60 -2.26 -6.43 -1.05
C ALA A 60 -0.98 -6.90 -1.77
N ALA A 61 -1.06 -7.10 -3.09
CA ALA A 61 0.10 -7.49 -3.89
C ALA A 61 1.16 -6.39 -3.89
N LEU A 62 0.73 -5.15 -4.15
CA LEU A 62 1.63 -3.99 -4.10
C LEU A 62 2.18 -3.78 -2.68
N ALA A 63 1.37 -3.99 -1.64
CA ALA A 63 1.82 -3.87 -0.25
C ALA A 63 2.92 -4.88 0.07
N ALA A 64 2.83 -6.13 -0.41
CA ALA A 64 3.87 -7.14 -0.23
C ALA A 64 5.18 -6.73 -0.92
N VAL A 65 5.12 -6.28 -2.17
CA VAL A 65 6.28 -5.80 -2.93
C VAL A 65 6.95 -4.62 -2.22
N LEU A 66 6.20 -3.58 -1.86
CA LEU A 66 6.75 -2.41 -1.18
C LEU A 66 7.28 -2.74 0.23
N THR A 67 6.64 -3.68 0.93
CA THR A 67 7.14 -4.16 2.22
C THR A 67 8.51 -4.79 2.07
N HIS A 68 8.71 -5.62 1.05
CA HIS A 68 9.99 -6.26 0.79
C HIS A 68 11.07 -5.25 0.35
N LEU A 69 10.74 -4.36 -0.60
CA LEU A 69 11.67 -3.33 -1.07
C LEU A 69 12.08 -2.36 0.05
N MET A 70 11.15 -1.99 0.93
CA MET A 70 11.46 -1.19 2.13
C MET A 70 12.42 -1.93 3.06
N ARG A 71 12.16 -3.21 3.36
CA ARG A 71 13.01 -4.01 4.28
C ARG A 71 14.40 -4.29 3.73
N THR A 72 14.54 -4.22 2.41
CA THR A 72 15.78 -4.51 1.70
C THR A 72 16.47 -3.25 1.17
N GLU A 73 16.02 -2.05 1.60
CA GLU A 73 16.60 -0.74 1.25
C GLU A 73 16.64 -0.46 -0.25
N ARG A 74 15.57 -0.83 -0.96
CA ARG A 74 15.44 -0.77 -2.43
C ARG A 74 14.25 0.08 -2.90
N LEU A 75 13.89 1.12 -2.14
CA LEU A 75 12.79 2.04 -2.51
C LEU A 75 13.13 2.96 -3.70
N ASN A 76 14.37 2.90 -4.20
CA ASN A 76 14.81 3.53 -5.43
C ASN A 76 14.33 2.82 -6.71
N VAL A 77 13.70 1.64 -6.60
CA VAL A 77 13.07 0.96 -7.75
C VAL A 77 11.81 1.73 -8.15
N GLU A 78 11.65 2.05 -9.43
CA GLU A 78 10.44 2.68 -9.95
C GLU A 78 9.29 1.66 -10.00
N ILE A 79 8.16 2.00 -9.39
CA ILE A 79 7.01 1.10 -9.27
C ILE A 79 5.84 1.60 -10.11
N GLY A 80 5.43 0.78 -11.08
CA GLY A 80 4.15 0.92 -11.76
C GLY A 80 3.08 0.10 -11.07
N TYR A 81 1.91 0.67 -10.82
CA TYR A 81 0.79 -0.04 -10.19
C TYR A 81 -0.40 -0.17 -11.16
N VAL A 82 -0.76 -1.41 -11.49
CA VAL A 82 -1.78 -1.74 -12.49
C VAL A 82 -2.79 -2.72 -11.88
N PRO A 83 -3.84 -2.24 -11.20
CA PRO A 83 -4.90 -3.12 -10.76
C PRO A 83 -5.90 -3.39 -11.88
N VAL A 84 -6.54 -4.56 -11.80
CA VAL A 84 -7.59 -4.98 -12.75
C VAL A 84 -8.84 -4.12 -12.52
N ASP A 85 -9.25 -4.02 -11.26
CA ASP A 85 -10.42 -3.26 -10.81
C ASP A 85 -10.03 -2.06 -9.95
N LYS A 86 -11.02 -1.21 -9.65
CA LYS A 86 -10.79 -0.04 -8.82
C LYS A 86 -10.63 -0.45 -7.36
N THR A 87 -9.44 -0.22 -6.81
CA THR A 87 -9.12 -0.49 -5.41
C THR A 87 -9.07 0.81 -4.58
N TYR A 88 -8.84 0.70 -3.27
CA TYR A 88 -8.62 1.88 -2.44
C TYR A 88 -7.27 2.53 -2.77
N GLY A 89 -6.24 1.72 -3.00
CA GLY A 89 -4.92 2.18 -3.42
C GLY A 89 -4.94 2.87 -4.78
N SER A 90 -5.60 2.29 -5.78
CA SER A 90 -5.66 2.88 -7.13
C SER A 90 -6.37 4.23 -7.15
N ARG A 91 -7.32 4.41 -6.23
CA ARG A 91 -7.95 5.71 -5.98
C ARG A 91 -7.04 6.66 -5.20
N ALA A 92 -6.31 6.18 -4.18
CA ALA A 92 -5.42 7.01 -3.37
C ALA A 92 -4.24 7.55 -4.18
N TYR A 93 -3.73 6.76 -5.13
CA TYR A 93 -2.58 7.07 -5.97
C TYR A 93 -2.95 7.53 -7.39
N GLU A 94 -4.24 7.57 -7.72
CA GLU A 94 -4.77 8.04 -9.01
C GLU A 94 -4.25 7.27 -10.25
N THR A 95 -3.87 6.01 -10.06
CA THR A 95 -3.25 5.15 -11.09
C THR A 95 -4.24 4.59 -12.11
N GLY A 96 -5.55 4.64 -11.81
CA GLY A 96 -6.60 4.05 -12.64
C GLY A 96 -6.54 2.52 -12.67
N THR A 97 -7.01 1.90 -13.76
CA THR A 97 -7.08 0.44 -13.90
C THR A 97 -6.78 -0.02 -15.33
N GLY A 98 -6.48 -1.32 -15.48
CA GLY A 98 -6.38 -2.02 -16.76
C GLY A 98 -5.36 -1.40 -17.74
N ASN A 99 -5.68 -1.41 -19.03
CA ASN A 99 -4.73 -1.01 -20.08
C ASN A 99 -4.32 0.47 -20.04
N ALA A 100 -5.17 1.36 -19.54
CA ALA A 100 -4.79 2.76 -19.35
C ALA A 100 -3.79 2.94 -18.20
N ALA A 101 -3.98 2.22 -17.09
CA ALA A 101 -2.99 2.17 -16.01
C ALA A 101 -1.68 1.54 -16.49
N ALA A 102 -1.73 0.47 -17.29
CA ALA A 102 -0.56 -0.17 -17.86
C ALA A 102 0.30 0.78 -18.72
N ARG A 103 -0.33 1.56 -19.62
CA ARG A 103 0.40 2.57 -20.41
C ARG A 103 1.07 3.61 -19.51
N ARG A 104 0.37 4.08 -18.47
CA ARG A 104 0.95 5.01 -17.49
C ARG A 104 2.11 4.39 -16.71
N ALA A 105 1.99 3.14 -16.28
CA ALA A 105 3.06 2.42 -15.61
C ALA A 105 4.30 2.22 -16.51
N LEU A 106 4.12 2.16 -17.83
CA LEU A 106 5.22 2.02 -18.80
C LEU A 106 5.86 3.34 -19.20
N GLU A 107 5.07 4.37 -19.44
CA GLU A 107 5.51 5.62 -20.09
C GLU A 107 5.60 6.78 -19.10
N GLY A 108 4.97 6.64 -17.94
CA GLY A 108 4.91 7.65 -16.90
C GLY A 108 6.28 7.95 -16.29
N ARG A 109 6.31 9.03 -15.53
CA ARG A 109 7.49 9.45 -14.78
C ARG A 109 7.36 8.99 -13.34
N ALA A 110 8.45 8.49 -12.79
CA ALA A 110 8.54 8.22 -11.36
C ALA A 110 8.48 9.53 -10.57
N THR A 111 7.69 9.51 -9.51
CA THR A 111 7.58 10.61 -8.54
C THR A 111 7.66 10.05 -7.14
N GLU A 112 8.37 10.75 -6.25
CA GLU A 112 8.42 10.40 -4.83
C GLU A 112 7.04 10.57 -4.20
N VAL A 113 6.58 9.52 -3.52
CA VAL A 113 5.29 9.50 -2.82
C VAL A 113 5.48 8.99 -1.39
N PRO A 114 4.70 9.47 -0.42
CA PRO A 114 4.77 8.98 0.96
C PRO A 114 4.59 7.46 1.04
N LEU A 115 5.52 6.77 1.69
CA LEU A 115 5.38 5.36 2.03
C LEU A 115 4.76 5.25 3.43
N ILE A 116 3.59 4.62 3.54
CA ILE A 116 2.92 4.43 4.83
C ILE A 116 3.13 2.99 5.28
N ARG A 117 3.55 2.80 6.52
CA ARG A 117 3.74 1.49 7.13
C ARG A 117 3.15 1.46 8.52
N ASP A 118 3.00 0.28 9.06
CA ASP A 118 2.66 0.10 10.46
C ASP A 118 3.86 -0.18 11.37
N ASP A 119 3.57 -0.38 12.65
CA ASP A 119 4.54 -0.75 13.68
C ASP A 119 5.10 -2.17 13.53
N THR A 120 4.45 -3.05 12.76
CA THR A 120 4.99 -4.37 12.38
C THR A 120 5.95 -4.30 11.19
N GLY A 121 6.01 -3.15 10.52
CA GLY A 121 6.81 -2.96 9.32
C GLY A 121 6.24 -3.60 8.08
N THR A 122 4.91 -3.56 7.99
CA THR A 122 4.15 -3.87 6.78
C THR A 122 3.67 -2.57 6.16
N VAL A 123 3.85 -2.43 4.85
CA VAL A 123 3.38 -1.27 4.08
C VAL A 123 1.86 -1.33 3.93
N LEU A 124 1.23 -0.15 3.98
CA LEU A 124 -0.18 0.04 3.68
C LEU A 124 -0.32 0.81 2.37
N VAL A 125 -1.08 0.28 1.43
CA VAL A 125 -1.28 0.86 0.09
C VAL A 125 -2.66 1.51 -0.04
N GLY A 126 -3.72 0.79 0.29
CA GLY A 126 -5.09 1.27 0.14
C GLY A 126 -5.69 1.74 1.45
N ARG A 127 -5.94 0.81 2.36
CA ARG A 127 -6.67 1.08 3.61
C ARG A 127 -6.49 0.01 4.67
N ALA A 128 -6.24 0.45 5.90
CA ALA A 128 -6.40 -0.37 7.09
C ALA A 128 -7.75 -0.13 7.75
N THR A 129 -8.37 -1.20 8.24
CA THR A 129 -9.59 -1.16 9.05
C THR A 129 -9.32 -1.82 10.39
N LEU A 130 -9.63 -1.12 11.48
CA LEU A 130 -9.47 -1.60 12.83
C LEU A 130 -10.86 -1.71 13.47
N ILE A 131 -11.18 -2.89 13.96
CA ILE A 131 -12.41 -3.22 14.67
C ILE A 131 -12.09 -3.83 16.04
N GLY A 132 -13.06 -3.89 16.94
CA GLY A 132 -12.89 -4.59 18.20
C GLY A 132 -12.59 -6.08 17.99
N ALA A 133 -12.06 -6.71 19.03
CA ALA A 133 -11.88 -8.16 19.03
C ALA A 133 -13.21 -8.88 18.73
N GLU A 134 -13.14 -10.04 18.09
CA GLU A 134 -14.30 -10.92 17.83
C GLU A 134 -15.49 -10.25 17.09
N GLY A 135 -15.24 -9.16 16.35
CA GLY A 135 -16.28 -8.45 15.59
C GLY A 135 -17.03 -7.39 16.38
N ASP A 136 -16.62 -7.12 17.62
CA ASP A 136 -17.21 -6.08 18.47
C ASP A 136 -16.86 -4.66 18.02
N LYS A 137 -17.53 -3.69 18.64
CA LYS A 137 -17.16 -2.28 18.54
C LYS A 137 -15.73 -2.08 19.03
N LEU A 138 -14.97 -1.26 18.30
CA LEU A 138 -13.63 -0.85 18.72
C LEU A 138 -13.74 0.08 19.93
N GLU A 139 -13.18 -0.35 21.06
CA GLU A 139 -13.06 0.43 22.29
C GLU A 139 -11.62 0.91 22.47
N GLY A 140 -11.42 2.17 22.82
CA GLY A 140 -10.09 2.70 23.10
C GLY A 140 -9.98 4.18 22.79
N GLU A 141 -8.76 4.60 22.48
CA GLU A 141 -8.44 5.96 22.08
C GLU A 141 -7.55 5.95 20.86
N ALA A 142 -7.79 6.89 19.94
CA ALA A 142 -6.91 7.08 18.80
C ALA A 142 -6.62 8.55 18.54
N TYR A 143 -5.42 8.80 18.06
CA TYR A 143 -4.88 10.11 17.73
C TYR A 143 -4.30 10.08 16.31
N VAL A 144 -4.40 11.22 15.63
CA VAL A 144 -3.66 11.50 14.41
C VAL A 144 -2.75 12.69 14.72
N ASP A 145 -1.45 12.43 14.81
CA ASP A 145 -0.48 13.33 15.45
C ASP A 145 -0.99 13.82 16.83
N ASP A 146 -1.28 15.11 16.99
CA ASP A 146 -1.80 15.72 18.23
C ASP A 146 -3.34 15.78 18.29
N THR A 147 -4.02 15.41 17.22
CA THR A 147 -5.48 15.50 17.12
C THR A 147 -6.14 14.21 17.58
N GLN A 148 -6.93 14.28 18.66
CA GLN A 148 -7.72 13.13 19.11
C GLN A 148 -8.81 12.79 18.08
N LEU A 149 -8.72 11.59 17.50
CA LEU A 149 -9.68 11.08 16.53
C LEU A 149 -10.91 10.51 17.24
N PHE A 150 -10.70 9.77 18.33
CA PHE A 150 -11.75 9.34 19.24
C PHE A 150 -11.22 8.92 20.62
N SER A 151 -12.12 8.93 21.61
CA SER A 151 -12.04 8.13 22.84
C SER A 151 -13.39 7.43 23.05
N GLY A 152 -13.37 6.25 23.67
CA GLY A 152 -14.53 5.39 23.93
C GLY A 152 -14.79 4.37 22.82
N LYS A 153 -16.07 4.10 22.52
CA LYS A 153 -16.48 3.06 21.55
C LYS A 153 -16.86 3.63 20.19
N VAL A 154 -16.33 3.04 19.12
CA VAL A 154 -16.66 3.32 17.71
C VAL A 154 -16.93 2.01 16.96
N ALA A 155 -17.59 2.08 15.80
CA ALA A 155 -17.82 0.86 15.00
C ALA A 155 -16.51 0.36 14.38
N SER A 156 -15.71 1.29 13.84
CA SER A 156 -14.38 1.01 13.32
C SER A 156 -13.54 2.28 13.22
N MET A 157 -12.23 2.11 13.21
CA MET A 157 -11.27 3.10 12.76
C MET A 157 -10.75 2.69 11.38
N ILE A 158 -10.56 3.68 10.52
CA ILE A 158 -10.08 3.51 9.16
C ILE A 158 -8.85 4.39 8.99
N VAL A 159 -7.77 3.82 8.45
CA VAL A 159 -6.55 4.54 8.07
C VAL A 159 -6.30 4.33 6.58
N SER A 160 -5.86 5.35 5.86
CA SER A 160 -5.57 5.28 4.43
C SER A 160 -4.39 6.19 4.08
N PRO A 161 -3.49 5.78 3.18
CA PRO A 161 -2.46 6.65 2.63
C PRO A 161 -3.04 7.82 1.81
N THR A 162 -2.24 8.87 1.64
CA THR A 162 -2.52 10.00 0.74
C THR A 162 -1.26 10.41 -0.02
N LEU A 163 -1.41 10.86 -1.27
CA LEU A 163 -0.34 11.53 -2.00
C LEU A 163 0.10 12.83 -1.31
N ASP A 164 -0.86 13.55 -0.74
CA ASP A 164 -0.59 14.78 -0.01
C ASP A 164 0.17 14.51 1.28
N MET A 165 1.17 15.34 1.55
CA MET A 165 1.78 15.45 2.86
C MET A 165 0.72 15.87 3.89
N PRO A 166 0.72 15.30 5.10
CA PRO A 166 1.76 14.45 5.73
C PRO A 166 1.70 12.93 5.44
N GLY A 167 0.84 12.47 4.53
CA GLY A 167 0.84 11.10 3.99
C GLY A 167 -0.15 10.12 4.63
N VAL A 168 -0.57 10.34 5.87
CA VAL A 168 -1.59 9.50 6.55
C VAL A 168 -2.87 10.31 6.71
N ARG A 169 -4.02 9.65 6.48
CA ARG A 169 -5.31 10.12 7.00
C ARG A 169 -6.06 9.01 7.72
N ALA A 170 -6.81 9.39 8.75
CA ALA A 170 -7.67 8.48 9.47
C ALA A 170 -9.06 9.06 9.72
N THR A 171 -10.04 8.18 9.87
CA THR A 171 -11.43 8.51 10.24
C THR A 171 -11.99 7.40 11.11
N VAL A 172 -13.06 7.69 11.83
CA VAL A 172 -13.88 6.67 12.51
C VAL A 172 -15.26 6.55 11.88
N GLN A 173 -15.84 5.36 11.98
CA GLN A 173 -17.24 5.14 11.69
C GLN A 173 -18.06 5.16 12.99
N ARG A 174 -18.96 6.15 13.09
CA ARG A 174 -19.92 6.30 14.19
C ARG A 174 -21.34 6.30 13.62
N GLY A 175 -21.90 5.10 13.42
CA GLY A 175 -23.23 4.94 12.82
C GLY A 175 -23.33 5.57 11.43
N VAL A 176 -24.39 6.36 11.19
CA VAL A 176 -24.75 6.97 9.89
C VAL A 176 -24.17 8.38 9.66
N ARG A 177 -23.35 8.92 10.57
CA ARG A 177 -22.75 10.25 10.37
C ARG A 177 -21.70 10.24 9.26
N LYS A 178 -21.57 11.38 8.56
CA LYS A 178 -20.51 11.60 7.57
C LYS A 178 -19.13 11.39 8.21
N ARG A 179 -18.27 10.65 7.52
CA ARG A 179 -16.87 10.42 7.91
C ARG A 179 -16.09 11.73 7.78
N ARG A 180 -15.46 12.17 8.88
CA ARG A 180 -14.52 13.28 8.88
C ARG A 180 -13.11 12.71 8.92
N TRP A 181 -12.35 12.93 7.85
CA TRP A 181 -10.95 12.56 7.80
C TRP A 181 -10.09 13.58 8.55
N VAL A 182 -9.10 13.07 9.27
CA VAL A 182 -8.03 13.83 9.89
C VAL A 182 -6.72 13.37 9.25
N SER A 183 -5.92 14.30 8.76
CA SER A 183 -4.61 14.02 8.15
C SER A 183 -3.48 14.28 9.14
N GLY A 184 -2.42 13.48 9.11
CA GLY A 184 -1.25 13.57 9.98
C GLY A 184 -0.08 12.71 9.50
N ARG A 185 1.03 12.73 10.22
CA ARG A 185 2.19 11.88 9.92
C ARG A 185 2.00 10.47 10.45
N ALA A 186 1.27 10.34 11.56
CA ALA A 186 0.94 9.06 12.17
C ALA A 186 -0.51 9.02 12.67
N ALA A 187 -1.11 7.84 12.62
CA ALA A 187 -2.36 7.49 13.27
C ALA A 187 -2.09 6.36 14.28
N GLN A 188 -2.39 6.62 15.54
CA GLN A 188 -2.09 5.74 16.68
C GLN A 188 -3.39 5.30 17.35
N LEU A 189 -3.52 4.01 17.65
CA LEU A 189 -4.61 3.43 18.41
C LEU A 189 -4.05 2.76 19.67
N GLY A 190 -4.65 3.08 20.82
CA GLY A 190 -4.57 2.29 22.05
C GLY A 190 -5.94 1.67 22.36
N THR A 191 -5.98 0.37 22.64
CA THR A 191 -7.22 -0.40 22.80
C THR A 191 -7.00 -1.62 23.70
N PRO A 192 -8.03 -2.15 24.37
CA PRO A 192 -7.94 -3.46 25.00
C PRO A 192 -7.68 -4.60 23.99
N GLY A 193 -8.14 -4.44 22.75
CA GLY A 193 -7.92 -5.40 21.68
C GLY A 193 -8.60 -5.01 20.37
N ALA A 194 -7.82 -4.97 19.29
CA ALA A 194 -8.30 -4.76 17.93
C ALA A 194 -7.84 -5.84 16.97
N ARG A 195 -8.71 -6.19 16.01
CA ARG A 195 -8.35 -6.88 14.77
C ARG A 195 -8.02 -5.84 13.71
N VAL A 196 -6.92 -6.03 13.00
CA VAL A 196 -6.43 -5.07 11.98
C VAL A 196 -6.43 -5.74 10.61
N THR A 197 -7.25 -5.24 9.70
CA THR A 197 -7.27 -5.68 8.29
C THR A 197 -6.53 -4.65 7.44
N ARG A 198 -5.46 -5.03 6.75
CA ARG A 198 -4.65 -4.17 5.86
C ARG A 198 -4.86 -4.60 4.42
N ASP A 199 -5.37 -3.71 3.58
CA ASP A 199 -5.51 -3.97 2.15
C ASP A 199 -6.27 -5.29 1.85
N GLY A 200 -7.24 -5.63 2.72
CA GLY A 200 -8.03 -6.86 2.65
C GLY A 200 -7.49 -8.04 3.44
N ILE A 201 -6.27 -7.95 4.00
CA ILE A 201 -5.61 -9.03 4.72
C ILE A 201 -5.73 -8.84 6.23
N ASP A 202 -6.37 -9.79 6.89
CA ASP A 202 -6.53 -9.80 8.35
C ASP A 202 -5.22 -10.09 9.08
N SER A 203 -4.99 -9.38 10.18
CA SER A 203 -3.94 -9.73 11.13
C SER A 203 -4.25 -11.06 11.82
N GLU A 204 -3.23 -11.88 12.01
CA GLU A 204 -3.34 -13.13 12.76
C GLU A 204 -3.71 -12.91 14.24
N ARG A 205 -3.25 -11.79 14.82
CA ARG A 205 -3.35 -11.50 16.25
C ARG A 205 -4.26 -10.31 16.52
N ILE A 206 -4.95 -10.38 17.65
CA ILE A 206 -5.58 -9.21 18.28
C ILE A 206 -4.48 -8.41 18.97
N VAL A 207 -4.47 -7.10 18.76
CA VAL A 207 -3.41 -6.22 19.27
C VAL A 207 -3.97 -5.15 20.21
N PRO A 208 -3.26 -4.80 21.31
CA PRO A 208 -3.68 -3.73 22.22
C PRO A 208 -3.30 -2.34 21.70
N ARG A 209 -2.50 -2.29 20.63
CA ARG A 209 -2.08 -1.05 19.97
C ARG A 209 -1.82 -1.32 18.50
N SER A 210 -2.00 -0.30 17.70
CA SER A 210 -1.58 -0.30 16.30
C SER A 210 -1.25 1.12 15.89
N THR A 211 -0.15 1.30 15.15
CA THR A 211 0.25 2.61 14.66
C THR A 211 0.53 2.51 13.17
N PHE A 212 -0.02 3.43 12.39
CA PHE A 212 0.31 3.63 10.99
C PHE A 212 1.00 4.97 10.85
N TYR A 213 2.13 5.03 10.15
CA TYR A 213 2.92 6.24 10.03
C TYR A 213 3.64 6.31 8.69
N ARG A 214 3.94 7.54 8.29
CA ARG A 214 4.80 7.82 7.14
C ARG A 214 6.23 7.40 7.46
N HIS A 215 6.75 6.46 6.69
CA HIS A 215 8.15 6.07 6.70
C HIS A 215 9.02 7.25 6.26
N HIS A 216 10.27 7.26 6.72
CA HIS A 216 11.19 8.36 6.46
C HIS A 216 11.59 8.49 4.99
N GLU A 217 11.72 7.37 4.28
CA GLU A 217 11.98 7.31 2.85
C GLU A 217 10.66 7.21 2.06
N PRO A 218 10.50 8.00 0.97
CA PRO A 218 9.42 7.80 0.02
C PRO A 218 9.68 6.56 -0.86
N TRP A 219 8.68 6.18 -1.64
CA TRP A 219 8.84 5.25 -2.76
C TRP A 219 8.59 5.96 -4.09
N LEU A 220 9.10 5.38 -5.18
CA LEU A 220 8.96 5.95 -6.51
C LEU A 220 7.74 5.36 -7.23
N LEU A 221 6.65 6.13 -7.32
CA LEU A 221 5.46 5.74 -8.07
C LEU A 221 5.51 6.32 -9.49
N VAL A 222 5.30 5.45 -10.48
CA VAL A 222 5.13 5.81 -11.89
C VAL A 222 3.65 6.08 -12.20
N ARG A 223 3.33 7.27 -12.72
CA ARG A 223 1.97 7.67 -13.13
C ARG A 223 1.95 8.70 -14.25
#